data_AF-A0A818VS01-F1
#
_entry.id   AF-A0A818VS01-F1
#
_cell.length_a   1.000
_cell.length_b   1.000
_cell.length_c   1.000
_cell.angle_alpha   90.00
_cell.angle_beta   90.00
_cell.angle_gamma   90.00
#
_symmetry.space_group_name_H-M   'P 1'
#
loop_
_entity.id
_entity.type
_entity.pdbx_description
1 polymer ?
#
loop_
_entity_poly.entity_id
_entity_poly.type
_entity_poly.pdbx_seq_one_letter_code
_entity_poly.pdbx_strand_id
1 'polypeptide(L)'
;MASTRSDYIAIASTYHTLILTDIPKLNIEQRDLIRRFIILIDELYNYHTKLIISMYVHTVKDIFNPLKDNPNLKREDLLTMDEFHSFDRTISRLIEMQSKEYLSKPKRFGNKKKVFDEWAQLQ
;
A
#
# COMPACT_ATOMS: atom_id res chain seq x y z
N MET A 1 -16.57 0.92 -9.32
CA MET A 1 -15.39 0.92 -10.18
C MET A 1 -14.18 0.63 -9.30
N ALA A 2 -13.73 -0.62 -9.27
CA ALA A 2 -12.52 -0.99 -8.55
C ALA A 2 -11.32 -0.36 -9.28
N SER A 3 -10.48 0.42 -8.59
CA SER A 3 -9.15 0.72 -9.12
C SER A 3 -8.43 -0.61 -9.22
N THR A 4 -8.15 -1.02 -10.44
CA THR A 4 -7.46 -2.25 -10.76
C THR A 4 -6.02 -2.13 -10.29
N ARG A 5 -5.45 -3.18 -9.69
CA ARG A 5 -4.03 -3.22 -9.23
C ARG A 5 -3.05 -2.64 -10.26
N SER A 6 -3.36 -2.77 -11.55
CA SER A 6 -2.63 -2.17 -12.68
C SER A 6 -2.40 -0.67 -12.54
N ASP A 7 -3.33 0.10 -11.98
CA ASP A 7 -3.18 1.56 -11.81
C ASP A 7 -2.05 1.86 -10.82
N TYR A 8 -2.02 1.13 -9.70
CA TYR A 8 -0.98 1.27 -8.68
C TYR A 8 0.38 0.77 -9.19
N ILE A 9 0.40 -0.28 -10.02
CA ILE A 9 1.60 -0.72 -10.73
C ILE A 9 2.10 0.39 -11.66
N ALA A 10 1.22 1.02 -12.44
CA ALA A 10 1.59 2.10 -13.34
C ALA A 10 2.20 3.28 -12.58
N ILE A 11 1.57 3.70 -11.47
CA ILE A 11 2.10 4.75 -10.58
C ILE A 11 3.46 4.34 -10.02
N ALA A 12 3.54 3.17 -9.40
CA ALA A 12 4.75 2.71 -8.72
C ALA A 12 5.90 2.48 -9.69
N SER A 13 5.66 1.97 -10.89
CA SER A 13 6.71 1.74 -11.89
C SER A 13 7.20 3.03 -12.58
N THR A 14 6.35 4.06 -12.66
CA THR A 14 6.65 5.32 -13.35
C THR A 14 7.41 6.31 -12.47
N TYR A 15 6.94 6.54 -11.24
CA TYR A 15 7.45 7.63 -10.40
C TYR A 15 8.52 7.16 -9.42
N HIS A 16 9.54 7.99 -9.19
CA HIS A 16 10.59 7.71 -8.20
C HIS A 16 10.11 7.84 -6.76
N THR A 17 9.34 8.89 -6.50
CA THR A 17 8.81 9.22 -5.18
C THR A 17 7.33 9.53 -5.32
N LEU A 18 6.52 9.05 -4.38
CA LEU A 18 5.12 9.41 -4.22
C LEU A 18 4.96 10.19 -2.91
N ILE A 19 4.15 11.25 -2.96
CA ILE A 19 3.76 12.03 -1.79
C ILE A 19 2.25 11.85 -1.61
N LEU A 20 1.86 11.36 -0.43
CA LEU A 20 0.45 11.20 -0.04
C LEU A 20 0.19 12.05 1.20
N THR A 21 -0.76 12.97 1.13
CA THR A 21 -1.13 13.83 2.25
C THR A 21 -2.51 13.51 2.78
N ASP A 22 -2.80 14.01 3.99
CA ASP A 22 -4.16 14.01 4.56
C ASP A 22 -4.78 12.63 4.67
N ILE A 23 -3.96 11.60 4.96
CA ILE A 23 -4.48 10.25 5.16
C ILE A 23 -5.17 10.18 6.53
N PRO A 24 -6.50 9.97 6.57
CA PRO A 24 -7.21 9.85 7.82
C PRO A 24 -6.86 8.53 8.50
N LYS A 25 -7.20 8.43 9.80
CA LYS A 25 -7.28 7.13 10.45
C LYS A 25 -8.35 6.29 9.76
N LEU A 26 -7.98 5.11 9.29
CA LEU A 26 -8.89 4.17 8.64
C LEU A 26 -9.67 3.39 9.71
N ASN A 27 -10.90 3.00 9.37
CA ASN A 27 -11.76 2.18 10.23
C ASN A 27 -12.24 0.91 9.50
N ILE A 28 -12.82 -0.04 10.24
CA ILE A 28 -13.17 -1.36 9.68
C ILE A 28 -14.31 -1.28 8.66
N GLU A 29 -15.12 -0.22 8.72
CA GLU A 29 -16.21 0.03 7.77
C GLU A 29 -15.66 0.44 6.40
N GLN A 30 -14.43 0.97 6.34
CA GLN A 30 -13.74 1.42 5.13
C GLN A 30 -12.91 0.30 4.47
N ARG A 31 -13.42 -0.93 4.41
CA ARG A 31 -12.68 -2.10 3.89
C ARG A 31 -12.08 -1.88 2.51
N ASP A 32 -12.83 -1.27 1.59
CA ASP A 32 -12.36 -1.03 0.23
C ASP A 32 -11.24 0.02 0.17
N LEU A 33 -11.23 0.99 1.08
CA LEU A 33 -10.14 1.95 1.20
C LEU A 33 -8.90 1.27 1.79
N ILE A 34 -9.06 0.45 2.82
CA ILE A 34 -7.97 -0.35 3.42
C ILE A 34 -7.33 -1.24 2.36
N ARG A 35 -8.13 -2.01 1.59
CA ARG A 35 -7.62 -2.88 0.53
C ARG A 35 -6.84 -2.11 -0.53
N ARG A 36 -7.37 -0.96 -0.97
CA ARG A 36 -6.68 -0.08 -1.94
C ARG A 36 -5.36 0.45 -1.38
N PHE A 37 -5.34 0.86 -0.12
CA PHE A 37 -4.14 1.31 0.56
C PHE A 37 -3.08 0.20 0.64
N ILE A 38 -3.48 -1.01 1.04
CA ILE A 38 -2.60 -2.20 1.08
C ILE A 38 -2.01 -2.46 -0.32
N ILE A 39 -2.83 -2.51 -1.36
CA ILE A 39 -2.34 -2.77 -2.73
C ILE A 39 -1.37 -1.66 -3.17
N LEU A 40 -1.68 -0.40 -2.89
CA LEU A 40 -0.79 0.72 -3.20
C LEU A 40 0.57 0.56 -2.51
N ILE A 41 0.60 0.32 -1.20
CA ILE A 41 1.86 0.14 -0.45
C ILE A 41 2.63 -1.07 -0.98
N ASP A 42 1.95 -2.17 -1.31
CA ASP A 42 2.57 -3.37 -1.87
C ASP A 42 3.28 -3.06 -3.18
N GLU A 43 2.64 -2.33 -4.10
CA GLU A 43 3.25 -1.99 -5.39
C GLU A 43 4.39 -0.96 -5.23
N LEU A 44 4.22 0.06 -4.39
CA LEU A 44 5.32 1.01 -4.08
C LEU A 44 6.54 0.27 -3.51
N TYR A 45 6.30 -0.68 -2.61
CA TYR A 45 7.34 -1.50 -2.01
C TYR A 45 8.06 -2.34 -3.08
N ASN A 46 7.30 -3.03 -3.95
CA ASN A 46 7.84 -3.88 -5.01
C ASN A 46 8.77 -3.13 -5.97
N TYR A 47 8.42 -1.88 -6.31
CA TYR A 47 9.16 -1.03 -7.24
C TYR A 47 10.24 -0.15 -6.56
N HIS A 48 10.44 -0.30 -5.25
CA HIS A 48 11.32 0.55 -4.44
C HIS A 48 11.01 2.05 -4.54
N THR A 49 9.74 2.39 -4.76
CA THR A 49 9.28 3.77 -4.85
C THR A 49 9.32 4.41 -3.48
N LYS A 50 9.94 5.59 -3.38
CA LYS A 50 10.04 6.31 -2.11
C LYS A 50 8.68 6.89 -1.76
N LEU A 51 8.30 6.83 -0.50
CA LEU A 51 7.01 7.33 -0.03
C LEU A 51 7.23 8.39 1.03
N ILE A 52 6.65 9.57 0.82
CA ILE A 52 6.46 10.58 1.85
C ILE A 52 4.97 10.60 2.15
N ILE A 53 4.61 10.46 3.42
CA ILE A 53 3.22 10.32 3.84
C ILE A 53 2.92 11.26 5.02
N SER A 54 1.80 11.97 4.94
CA SER A 54 1.20 12.71 6.06
C SER A 54 -0.11 12.04 6.45
N MET A 55 -0.31 11.83 7.75
CA MET A 55 -1.43 11.08 8.30
C MET A 55 -1.94 11.68 9.60
N TYR A 56 -3.23 11.51 9.88
CA TYR A 56 -3.90 12.04 11.09
C TYR A 56 -3.70 11.15 12.32
N VAL A 57 -2.63 10.34 12.33
CA VAL A 57 -2.24 9.46 13.43
C VAL A 57 -0.77 9.67 13.77
N HIS A 58 -0.39 9.42 15.03
CA HIS A 58 0.98 9.65 15.49
C HIS A 58 1.99 8.65 14.94
N THR A 59 1.57 7.40 14.68
CA THR A 59 2.43 6.35 14.16
C THR A 59 1.73 5.58 13.05
N VAL A 60 2.50 5.03 12.10
CA VAL A 60 1.94 4.18 11.03
C VAL A 60 1.17 2.97 11.58
N LYS A 61 1.51 2.49 12.79
CA LYS A 61 0.82 1.37 13.46
C LYS A 61 -0.60 1.73 13.89
N ASP A 62 -0.87 3.02 14.11
CA ASP A 62 -2.18 3.52 14.54
C ASP A 62 -3.10 3.86 13.36
N ILE A 63 -2.63 3.72 12.10
CA ILE A 63 -3.41 4.07 10.90
C ILE A 63 -4.71 3.27 10.80
N PHE A 64 -4.69 2.01 11.24
CA PHE A 64 -5.85 1.13 11.32
C PHE A 64 -5.60 0.10 12.44
N ASN A 65 -6.32 0.20 13.55
CA ASN A 65 -6.20 -0.77 14.65
C ASN A 65 -7.59 -1.14 15.17
N PRO A 66 -8.29 -2.03 14.47
CA PRO A 66 -9.72 -2.22 14.69
C PRO A 66 -10.03 -2.92 16.03
N LEU A 67 -9.09 -3.70 16.58
CA LEU A 67 -9.21 -4.28 17.93
C LEU A 67 -9.07 -3.22 19.03
N LYS A 68 -8.24 -2.19 18.81
CA LYS A 68 -8.10 -1.04 19.73
C LYS A 68 -9.31 -0.12 19.63
N ASP A 69 -9.86 0.04 18.43
CA ASP A 69 -10.97 0.95 18.16
C ASP A 69 -12.33 0.38 18.59
N ASN A 70 -12.46 -0.94 18.61
CA ASN A 70 -13.63 -1.61 19.15
C ASN A 70 -13.23 -2.90 19.88
N PRO A 71 -13.15 -2.87 21.22
CA PRO A 71 -12.71 -4.03 22.01
C PRO A 71 -13.70 -5.20 21.99
N ASN A 72 -14.93 -4.98 21.50
CA ASN A 72 -15.93 -6.04 21.32
C ASN A 72 -15.80 -6.76 19.97
N LEU A 73 -15.02 -6.23 19.01
CA LEU A 73 -14.76 -6.96 17.77
C LEU A 73 -13.80 -8.11 18.04
N LYS A 74 -14.19 -9.31 17.60
CA LYS A 74 -13.30 -10.46 17.62
C LYS A 74 -12.50 -10.51 16.33
N ARG A 75 -11.35 -11.19 16.38
CA ARG A 75 -10.52 -11.43 15.19
C ARG A 75 -11.31 -12.13 14.08
N GLU A 76 -12.28 -12.96 14.44
CA GLU A 76 -13.19 -13.66 13.52
C GLU A 76 -14.05 -12.70 12.68
N ASP A 77 -14.50 -11.59 13.30
CA ASP A 77 -15.47 -10.64 12.74
C ASP A 77 -14.78 -9.55 11.88
N LEU A 78 -13.50 -9.39 12.13
CA LEU A 78 -12.75 -8.24 11.67
C LEU A 78 -12.48 -8.34 10.19
N LEU A 79 -11.87 -9.41 9.69
CA LEU A 79 -11.43 -9.55 8.31
C LEU A 79 -11.16 -11.05 8.07
N THR A 80 -11.01 -11.50 6.82
CA THR A 80 -10.47 -12.86 6.60
C THR A 80 -9.06 -12.94 7.19
N MET A 81 -8.60 -14.14 7.57
CA MET A 81 -7.25 -14.30 8.14
C MET A 81 -6.15 -13.74 7.21
N ASP A 82 -6.36 -13.86 5.90
CA ASP A 82 -5.48 -13.33 4.85
C ASP A 82 -5.38 -11.80 4.84
N GLU A 83 -6.47 -11.13 5.16
CA GLU A 83 -6.54 -9.66 5.21
C GLU A 83 -5.82 -9.10 6.44
N PHE A 84 -5.91 -9.78 7.58
CA PHE A 84 -5.10 -9.45 8.76
C PHE A 84 -3.61 -9.56 8.49
N HIS A 85 -3.18 -10.67 7.90
CA HIS A 85 -1.77 -10.85 7.55
C HIS A 85 -1.31 -9.81 6.52
N SER A 86 -2.19 -9.41 5.60
CA SER A 86 -1.90 -8.34 4.65
C SER A 86 -1.75 -6.97 5.34
N PHE A 87 -2.50 -6.71 6.42
CA PHE A 87 -2.34 -5.51 7.22
C PHE A 87 -0.99 -5.47 7.95
N ASP A 88 -0.66 -6.51 8.72
CA ASP A 88 0.62 -6.57 9.46
C ASP A 88 1.82 -6.41 8.50
N ARG A 89 1.75 -7.09 7.35
CA ARG A 89 2.73 -6.94 6.27
C ARG A 89 2.82 -5.50 5.76
N THR A 90 1.70 -4.81 5.61
CA THR A 90 1.67 -3.41 5.16
C THR A 90 2.36 -2.49 6.17
N ILE A 91 2.10 -2.68 7.47
CA ILE A 91 2.76 -1.93 8.54
C ILE A 91 4.27 -2.20 8.56
N SER A 92 4.69 -3.47 8.47
CA SER A 92 6.11 -3.83 8.38
C SER A 92 6.79 -3.16 7.18
N ARG A 93 6.14 -3.15 6.02
CA ARG A 93 6.65 -2.46 4.82
C ARG A 93 6.78 -0.96 5.04
N LEU A 94 5.77 -0.30 5.59
CA LEU A 94 5.82 1.14 5.90
C LEU A 94 6.96 1.48 6.86
N ILE A 95 7.24 0.62 7.84
CA ILE A 95 8.36 0.79 8.77
C ILE A 95 9.70 0.59 8.04
N GLU A 96 9.84 -0.47 7.24
CA GLU A 96 11.07 -0.71 6.47
C GLU A 96 11.34 0.42 5.48
N MET A 97 10.30 0.95 4.84
CA MET A 97 10.39 2.05 3.87
C MET A 97 10.98 3.35 4.46
N GLN A 98 10.98 3.50 5.79
CA GLN A 98 11.60 4.62 6.51
C GLN A 98 13.09 4.40 6.80
N SER A 99 13.60 3.18 6.64
CA SER A 99 15.00 2.85 6.94
C SER A 99 15.96 3.44 5.91
N LYS A 100 17.17 3.81 6.34
CA LYS A 100 18.24 4.24 5.43
C LYS A 100 18.56 3.17 4.38
N GLU A 101 18.49 1.91 4.76
CA GLU A 101 18.71 0.77 3.86
C GLU A 101 17.67 0.75 2.74
N TYR A 102 16.39 0.90 3.07
CA TYR A 102 15.36 0.98 2.03
C TYR A 102 15.52 2.23 1.16
N LEU A 103 15.82 3.38 1.77
CA LEU A 103 16.00 4.64 1.05
C LEU A 103 17.21 4.60 0.10
N SER A 104 18.25 3.80 0.40
CA SER A 104 19.41 3.62 -0.49
C SER A 104 19.18 2.61 -1.62
N LYS A 105 18.13 1.76 -1.54
CA LYS A 105 17.80 0.81 -2.63
C LYS A 105 17.53 1.57 -3.93
N PRO A 106 18.12 1.16 -5.07
CA PRO A 106 17.81 1.74 -6.36
C PRO A 106 16.36 1.44 -6.75
N LYS A 107 15.74 2.38 -7.45
CA LYS A 107 14.41 2.17 -8.01
C LYS A 107 14.40 0.97 -8.94
N ARG A 108 13.38 0.13 -8.81
CA ARG A 108 13.07 -0.87 -9.83
C ARG A 108 12.14 -0.21 -10.84
N PHE A 109 12.55 -0.18 -12.09
CA PHE A 109 11.67 0.25 -13.17
C PHE A 109 10.92 -0.97 -13.70
N GLY A 110 9.65 -0.78 -14.06
CA GLY A 110 8.92 -1.79 -14.83
C GLY A 110 9.66 -2.04 -16.14
N ASN A 111 9.71 -3.29 -16.59
CA ASN A 111 10.28 -3.62 -17.89
C ASN A 111 9.43 -2.88 -18.96
N LYS A 112 9.94 -1.76 -19.50
CA LYS A 112 9.23 -0.97 -20.53
C LYS A 112 8.81 -1.82 -21.73
N LYS A 113 9.55 -2.90 -21.98
CA LYS A 113 9.25 -3.90 -23.02
C LYS A 113 7.87 -4.52 -22.83
N LYS A 114 7.54 -5.03 -21.63
CA LYS A 114 6.31 -5.82 -21.43
C LYS A 114 5.03 -5.01 -21.65
N VAL A 115 5.02 -3.74 -21.23
CA VAL A 115 3.87 -2.84 -21.45
C VAL A 115 3.74 -2.50 -22.93
N PHE A 116 4.83 -2.20 -23.64
CA PHE A 116 4.76 -1.95 -25.09
C PHE A 116 4.41 -3.21 -25.90
N ASP A 117 4.92 -4.37 -25.50
CA ASP A 117 4.68 -5.66 -26.16
C ASP A 117 3.19 -6.06 -26.02
N GLU A 118 2.56 -5.80 -24.87
CA GLU A 118 1.11 -6.06 -24.64
C GLU A 118 0.21 -5.12 -25.46
N TRP A 119 0.62 -3.87 -25.71
CA TRP A 119 -0.15 -2.93 -26.54
C TRP A 119 0.00 -3.21 -28.03
N ALA A 120 1.16 -3.74 -28.46
CA ALA A 120 1.42 -4.15 -29.84
C ALA A 120 0.62 -5.40 -30.27
N GLN A 121 0.14 -6.21 -29.31
CA GLN A 121 -0.70 -7.39 -29.58
C GLN A 121 -2.20 -7.09 -29.69
N LEU A 122 -2.61 -5.84 -29.41
CA LEU A 122 -3.99 -5.36 -29.51
C LEU A 122 -4.24 -4.50 -30.77
N GLN A 123 -3.36 -4.62 -31.77
CA GLN A 123 -3.48 -4.08 -33.13
C GLN A 123 -3.37 -5.22 -34.13
#